data_AF-A0A8X6WZM7-F1
#
_entry.id   AF-A0A8X6WZM7-F1
#
_cell.length_a   1.000
_cell.length_b   1.000
_cell.length_c   1.000
_cell.angle_alpha   90.00
_cell.angle_beta   90.00
_cell.angle_gamma   90.00
#
_symmetry.space_group_name_H-M   'P 1'
#
loop_
_entity.id
_entity.type
_entity.pdbx_description
1 polymer ?
#
loop_
_entity_poly.entity_id
_entity_poly.type
_entity_poly.pdbx_seq_one_letter_code
_entity_poly.pdbx_strand_id
1 'polypeptide(L)'
;MYNLSDLAITIVVPLVQKLMKDWNPLEQKHHCIDIFQDWKALLECSSPVSGYRGVEQELQPYHRLVWDVWMPPVRKAILDWNARNWSPLVELLDTWTPLLPPWVLDNVIEQLVLPRLQKEVEAWNPLTDTLPVHSWLHPWLPLMSSRLEPLYAPIRQKLASALVNWHPSDCSAKLILEPWKAVFSQGVMDAFVINNIIPKLGMALQAYVINPHQQHLDVWNWVMAWVDMMPEPCMVTLLEKNFFPKWLQVLFTWLTHSPNYEEVTKWYTGWKSIQALDIMNRAVSAPQGLLGQQPGAKESMAYLTNVERQQELERHVKPRRDYEAMVQTIRGATSTASLTSSFKDLIEKKAEESNILFMPVPGRYQEGKQVHRFGSSLLYLDRGVIFVFNQKTWVPTSLQSLLDTAG
;
A
#
# COMPACT_ATOMS: atom_id res chain seq x y z
N MET A 1 -24.40 -0.64 -57.25
CA MET A 1 -23.47 0.26 -56.54
C MET A 1 -22.17 -0.50 -56.43
N TYR A 2 -21.14 -0.06 -57.15
CA TYR A 2 -19.94 -0.84 -57.40
C TYR A 2 -19.00 -0.84 -56.18
N ASN A 3 -18.39 -1.99 -55.88
CA ASN A 3 -17.40 -2.24 -54.83
C ASN A 3 -16.10 -1.42 -55.05
N LEU A 4 -16.20 -0.09 -54.96
CA LEU A 4 -15.08 0.83 -55.14
C LEU A 4 -13.98 0.57 -54.09
N SER A 5 -14.39 0.11 -52.90
CA SER A 5 -13.52 -0.35 -51.83
C SER A 5 -12.67 -1.56 -52.24
N ASP A 6 -13.25 -2.58 -52.87
CA ASP A 6 -12.51 -3.78 -53.27
C ASP A 6 -11.52 -3.50 -54.41
N LEU A 7 -11.91 -2.62 -55.33
CA LEU A 7 -11.05 -2.19 -56.43
C LEU A 7 -9.89 -1.34 -55.92
N ALA A 8 -10.14 -0.50 -54.91
CA ALA A 8 -9.09 0.25 -54.22
C ALA A 8 -8.09 -0.69 -53.52
N ILE A 9 -8.54 -1.70 -52.76
CA ILE A 9 -7.64 -2.70 -52.15
C ILE A 9 -6.77 -3.38 -53.21
N THR A 10 -7.35 -3.77 -54.34
CA THR A 10 -6.66 -4.48 -55.41
C THR A 10 -5.49 -3.68 -56.02
N ILE A 11 -5.61 -2.35 -56.06
CA ILE A 11 -4.56 -1.46 -56.56
C ILE A 11 -3.59 -1.05 -55.45
N VAL A 12 -4.10 -0.82 -54.25
CA VAL A 12 -3.34 -0.26 -53.12
C VAL A 12 -2.44 -1.30 -52.48
N VAL A 13 -2.93 -2.53 -52.28
CA VAL A 13 -2.15 -3.62 -51.65
C VAL A 13 -0.80 -3.82 -52.34
N PRO A 14 -0.71 -4.00 -53.67
CA PRO A 14 0.59 -4.15 -54.36
C PRO A 14 1.51 -2.94 -54.22
N LEU A 15 0.97 -1.71 -54.21
CA LEU A 15 1.74 -0.48 -54.09
C LEU A 15 2.34 -0.34 -52.69
N VAL A 16 1.54 -0.56 -51.65
CA VAL A 16 2.00 -0.49 -50.26
C VAL A 16 2.95 -1.65 -49.97
N GLN A 17 2.72 -2.86 -50.50
CA GLN A 17 3.68 -3.97 -50.40
C GLN A 17 5.04 -3.62 -51.01
N LYS A 18 5.06 -2.90 -52.14
CA LYS A 18 6.31 -2.44 -52.75
C LYS A 18 7.03 -1.42 -51.86
N LEU A 19 6.30 -0.53 -51.20
CA LEU A 19 6.86 0.43 -50.24
C LEU A 19 7.42 -0.26 -48.99
N MET A 20 6.78 -1.34 -48.54
CA MET A 20 7.19 -2.08 -47.33
C MET A 20 8.19 -3.21 -47.59
N LYS A 21 8.68 -3.40 -48.83
CA LYS A 21 9.51 -4.55 -49.19
C LYS A 21 10.82 -4.64 -48.39
N ASP A 22 11.43 -3.50 -48.10
CA ASP A 22 12.71 -3.40 -47.37
C ASP A 22 12.52 -2.99 -45.90
N TRP A 23 11.27 -3.01 -45.41
CA TRP A 23 10.96 -2.62 -44.04
C TRP A 23 11.41 -3.67 -43.04
N ASN A 24 12.20 -3.25 -42.05
CA ASN A 24 12.50 -4.03 -40.85
C ASN A 24 11.68 -3.50 -39.66
N PRO A 25 10.61 -4.21 -39.24
CA PRO A 25 9.71 -3.71 -38.21
C PRO A 25 10.37 -3.42 -36.87
N LEU A 26 11.36 -4.23 -36.45
CA LEU A 26 11.98 -4.09 -35.13
C LEU A 26 12.93 -2.89 -35.04
N GLU A 27 13.49 -2.45 -36.17
CA GLU A 27 14.38 -1.28 -36.25
C GLU A 27 13.60 -0.01 -36.59
N GLN A 28 12.65 -0.08 -37.53
CA GLN A 28 11.92 1.06 -38.08
C GLN A 28 10.45 1.05 -37.64
N LYS A 29 10.21 1.33 -36.36
CA LYS A 29 8.88 1.20 -35.72
C LYS A 29 7.81 2.13 -36.29
N HIS A 30 8.21 3.29 -36.83
CA HIS A 30 7.29 4.33 -37.33
C HIS A 30 7.06 4.32 -38.85
N HIS A 31 7.64 3.36 -39.56
CA HIS A 31 7.61 3.35 -41.03
C HIS A 31 6.18 3.19 -41.57
N CYS A 32 5.80 4.04 -42.54
CA CYS A 32 4.47 4.01 -43.18
C CYS A 32 3.25 4.20 -42.26
N ILE A 33 3.42 4.65 -41.01
CA ILE A 33 2.30 4.91 -40.09
C ILE A 33 1.29 5.89 -40.70
N ASP A 34 1.78 6.99 -41.28
CA ASP A 34 0.94 8.03 -41.88
C ASP A 34 0.07 7.46 -43.02
N ILE A 35 0.66 6.60 -43.85
CA ILE A 35 -0.05 5.93 -44.96
C ILE A 35 -1.17 5.05 -44.39
N PHE A 36 -0.90 4.26 -43.35
CA PHE A 36 -1.93 3.41 -42.74
C PHE A 36 -3.00 4.24 -42.01
N GLN A 37 -2.66 5.38 -41.41
CA GLN A 37 -3.63 6.32 -40.84
C GLN A 37 -4.58 6.87 -41.90
N ASP A 38 -4.04 7.33 -43.03
CA ASP A 38 -4.83 7.84 -44.15
C ASP A 38 -5.77 6.77 -44.72
N TRP A 39 -5.24 5.57 -44.96
CA TRP A 39 -6.04 4.45 -45.46
C TRP A 39 -7.08 3.95 -44.45
N LYS A 40 -6.76 3.98 -43.15
CA LYS A 40 -7.73 3.68 -42.09
C LYS A 40 -8.89 4.67 -42.13
N ALA A 41 -8.59 5.97 -42.15
CA ALA A 41 -9.62 7.01 -42.22
C ALA A 41 -10.48 6.88 -43.48
N LEU A 42 -9.88 6.64 -44.65
CA LEU A 42 -10.61 6.51 -45.91
C LEU A 42 -11.48 5.26 -45.99
N LEU A 43 -10.95 4.10 -45.59
CA LEU A 43 -11.63 2.81 -45.74
C LEU A 43 -12.65 2.56 -44.63
N GLU A 44 -12.41 3.01 -43.40
CA GLU A 44 -13.37 2.88 -42.30
C GLU A 44 -14.51 3.91 -42.37
N CYS A 45 -14.27 5.14 -42.84
CA CYS A 45 -15.36 6.12 -43.07
C CYS A 45 -16.30 5.72 -44.21
N SER A 46 -15.85 4.88 -45.14
CA SER A 46 -16.63 4.46 -46.31
C SER A 46 -17.61 3.31 -46.03
N SER A 47 -17.57 2.70 -44.83
CA SER A 47 -18.49 1.64 -44.44
C SER A 47 -19.68 2.23 -43.65
N PRO A 48 -20.84 2.50 -44.28
CA PRO A 48 -22.03 2.83 -43.52
C PRO A 48 -22.40 1.62 -42.67
N VAL A 49 -22.63 1.86 -41.39
CA VAL A 49 -23.18 0.90 -40.41
C VAL A 49 -24.51 0.36 -40.94
N SER A 50 -24.48 -0.64 -41.80
CA SER A 50 -25.66 -1.37 -42.23
C SER A 50 -25.84 -2.52 -41.25
N GLY A 51 -26.86 -2.38 -40.39
CA GLY A 51 -27.18 -3.28 -39.28
C GLY A 51 -27.65 -4.68 -39.66
N TYR A 52 -27.17 -5.26 -40.75
CA TYR A 52 -27.45 -6.64 -41.11
C TYR A 52 -26.35 -7.55 -40.59
N ARG A 53 -26.56 -8.03 -39.35
CA ARG A 53 -25.92 -9.26 -38.87
C ARG A 53 -26.42 -10.42 -39.73
N GLY A 54 -25.58 -10.96 -40.59
CA GLY A 54 -25.92 -12.15 -41.34
C GLY A 54 -24.83 -12.64 -42.28
N VAL A 55 -24.02 -13.57 -41.77
CA VAL A 55 -23.48 -14.74 -42.51
C VAL A 55 -22.57 -14.42 -43.71
N GLU A 56 -21.38 -13.92 -43.40
CA GLU A 56 -20.06 -14.13 -44.05
C GLU A 56 -19.24 -12.86 -43.75
N GLN A 57 -18.32 -12.97 -42.79
CA GLN A 57 -17.41 -11.88 -42.43
C GLN A 57 -16.42 -11.67 -43.59
N GLU A 58 -16.84 -11.01 -44.67
CA GLU A 58 -15.89 -10.37 -45.56
C GLU A 58 -15.06 -9.42 -44.68
N LEU A 59 -13.76 -9.71 -44.55
CA LEU A 59 -12.85 -8.84 -43.81
C LEU A 59 -13.04 -7.42 -44.34
N GLN A 60 -13.32 -6.48 -43.44
CA GLN A 60 -13.35 -5.05 -43.75
C GLN A 60 -12.15 -4.70 -44.64
N PRO A 61 -12.32 -3.86 -45.68
CA PRO A 61 -11.27 -3.48 -46.62
C PRO A 61 -9.92 -3.14 -45.98
N TYR A 62 -9.96 -2.37 -44.89
CA TYR A 62 -8.78 -1.99 -44.12
C TYR A 62 -8.14 -3.18 -43.38
N HIS A 63 -8.95 -4.07 -42.80
CA HIS A 63 -8.46 -5.27 -42.11
C HIS A 63 -7.69 -6.17 -43.08
N ARG A 64 -8.17 -6.29 -44.32
CA ARG A 64 -7.49 -7.02 -45.38
C ARG A 64 -6.16 -6.37 -45.78
N LEU A 65 -6.11 -5.05 -45.91
CA LEU A 65 -4.87 -4.30 -46.14
C LEU A 65 -3.83 -4.58 -45.04
N VAL A 66 -4.22 -4.50 -43.77
CA VAL A 66 -3.32 -4.79 -42.64
C VAL A 66 -2.85 -6.25 -42.68
N TRP A 67 -3.76 -7.18 -42.94
CA TRP A 67 -3.41 -8.60 -43.00
C TRP A 67 -2.50 -8.98 -44.17
N ASP A 68 -2.72 -8.41 -45.35
CA ASP A 68 -1.97 -8.77 -46.56
C ASP A 68 -0.63 -8.03 -46.68
N VAL A 69 -0.48 -6.87 -46.01
CA VAL A 69 0.69 -6.00 -46.15
C VAL A 69 1.53 -5.89 -44.88
N TRP A 70 0.90 -5.63 -43.73
CA TRP A 70 1.62 -5.42 -42.46
C TRP A 70 1.98 -6.74 -41.77
N MET A 71 1.07 -7.72 -41.78
CA MET A 71 1.26 -8.99 -41.06
C MET A 71 2.46 -9.82 -41.57
N PRO A 72 2.73 -9.98 -42.88
CA PRO A 72 3.84 -10.81 -43.36
C PRO A 72 5.23 -10.37 -42.87
N PRO A 73 5.67 -9.09 -43.00
CA PRO A 73 6.98 -8.66 -42.51
C PRO A 73 7.07 -8.74 -40.98
N VAL A 74 6.00 -8.40 -40.26
CA VAL A 74 5.97 -8.49 -38.79
C VAL A 74 6.04 -9.93 -38.32
N ARG A 75 5.32 -10.87 -38.95
CA ARG A 75 5.41 -12.30 -38.64
C ARG A 75 6.85 -12.79 -38.80
N LYS A 76 7.51 -12.43 -39.91
CA LYS A 76 8.91 -12.79 -40.14
C LYS A 76 9.82 -12.24 -39.04
N ALA A 77 9.67 -10.96 -38.70
CA ALA A 77 10.45 -10.32 -37.65
C ALA A 77 10.25 -10.99 -36.28
N ILE A 78 9.03 -11.38 -35.92
CA ILE A 78 8.73 -12.08 -34.65
C ILE A 78 9.33 -13.49 -34.63
N LEU A 79 9.38 -14.19 -35.76
CA LEU A 79 9.99 -15.52 -35.86
C LEU A 79 11.51 -15.48 -35.62
N ASP A 80 12.17 -14.38 -36.01
CA ASP A 80 13.61 -14.16 -35.79
C ASP A 80 13.92 -13.47 -34.46
N TRP A 81 12.91 -12.88 -33.81
CA TRP A 81 13.02 -12.13 -32.57
C TRP A 81 13.37 -12.99 -31.34
N ASN A 82 14.24 -12.47 -30.48
CA ASN A 82 14.59 -13.07 -29.19
C ASN A 82 13.66 -12.55 -28.08
N ALA A 83 12.89 -13.46 -27.48
CA ALA A 83 11.93 -13.15 -26.42
C ALA A 83 12.53 -12.51 -25.16
N ARG A 84 13.81 -12.73 -24.87
CA ARG A 84 14.50 -12.07 -23.75
C ARG A 84 14.78 -10.58 -24.02
N ASN A 85 14.85 -10.17 -25.29
CA ASN A 85 14.98 -8.76 -25.70
C ASN A 85 13.60 -8.20 -26.08
N TRP A 86 12.80 -7.86 -25.08
CA TRP A 86 11.39 -7.48 -25.26
C TRP A 86 11.17 -6.09 -25.90
N SER A 87 12.05 -5.12 -25.65
CA SER A 87 11.84 -3.70 -25.98
C SER A 87 11.49 -3.45 -27.46
N PRO A 88 12.21 -3.99 -28.46
CA PRO A 88 11.94 -3.68 -29.86
C PRO A 88 10.53 -4.08 -30.31
N LEU A 89 10.03 -5.23 -29.85
CA LEU A 89 8.73 -5.75 -30.27
C LEU A 89 7.59 -5.10 -29.49
N VAL A 90 7.75 -4.90 -28.17
CA VAL A 90 6.73 -4.19 -27.36
C VAL A 90 6.53 -2.78 -27.89
N GLU A 91 7.61 -2.04 -28.15
CA GLU A 91 7.52 -0.68 -28.71
C GLU A 91 6.88 -0.66 -30.11
N LEU A 92 7.17 -1.65 -30.95
CA LEU A 92 6.50 -1.78 -32.26
C LEU A 92 5.00 -1.98 -32.07
N LEU A 93 4.59 -2.90 -31.19
CA LEU A 93 3.17 -3.19 -30.97
C LEU A 93 2.46 -1.98 -30.34
N ASP A 94 3.04 -1.30 -29.36
CA ASP A 94 2.47 -0.09 -28.77
C ASP A 94 2.25 1.00 -29.83
N THR A 95 3.24 1.20 -30.71
CA THR A 95 3.17 2.20 -31.78
C THR A 95 2.06 1.89 -32.79
N TRP A 96 1.88 0.61 -33.14
CA TRP A 96 0.90 0.18 -34.15
C TRP A 96 -0.48 -0.15 -33.58
N THR A 97 -0.61 -0.36 -32.27
CA THR A 97 -1.89 -0.65 -31.58
C THR A 97 -3.06 0.22 -32.05
N PRO A 98 -2.97 1.56 -32.17
CA PRO A 98 -4.11 2.38 -32.62
C PRO A 98 -4.51 2.13 -34.08
N LEU A 99 -3.63 1.55 -34.91
CA LEU A 99 -3.88 1.25 -36.32
C LEU A 99 -4.32 -0.19 -36.56
N LEU A 100 -4.03 -1.10 -35.65
CA LEU A 100 -4.31 -2.52 -35.84
C LEU A 100 -5.77 -2.85 -35.51
N PRO A 101 -6.44 -3.67 -36.34
CA PRO A 101 -7.68 -4.31 -35.93
C PRO A 101 -7.45 -5.21 -34.70
N PRO A 102 -8.36 -5.25 -33.72
CA PRO A 102 -8.18 -6.03 -32.48
C PRO A 102 -7.82 -7.50 -32.73
N TRP A 103 -8.49 -8.15 -33.70
CA TRP A 103 -8.25 -9.55 -34.02
C TRP A 103 -6.85 -9.82 -34.60
N VAL A 104 -6.23 -8.84 -35.28
CA VAL A 104 -4.85 -8.98 -35.78
C VAL A 104 -3.88 -8.94 -34.62
N LEU A 105 -4.09 -8.01 -33.69
CA LEU A 105 -3.27 -7.92 -32.48
C LEU A 105 -3.42 -9.18 -31.62
N ASP A 106 -4.64 -9.68 -31.43
CA ASP A 106 -4.91 -10.95 -30.74
C ASP A 106 -4.19 -12.10 -31.43
N ASN A 107 -4.23 -12.19 -32.77
CA ASN A 107 -3.51 -13.22 -33.52
C ASN A 107 -1.99 -13.12 -33.29
N VAL A 108 -1.41 -11.92 -33.34
CA VAL A 108 0.02 -11.70 -33.09
C VAL A 108 0.40 -12.14 -31.69
N ILE A 109 -0.36 -11.71 -30.68
CA ILE A 109 -0.10 -12.00 -29.27
C ILE A 109 -0.24 -13.51 -29.01
N GLU A 110 -1.36 -14.12 -29.39
CA GLU A 110 -1.68 -15.50 -29.05
C GLU A 110 -0.89 -16.52 -29.88
N GLN A 111 -0.71 -16.29 -31.17
CA GLN A 111 -0.14 -17.29 -32.08
C GLN A 111 1.37 -17.10 -32.31
N LEU A 112 1.91 -15.90 -32.10
CA LEU A 112 3.32 -15.62 -32.38
C LEU A 112 4.10 -15.33 -31.11
N VAL A 113 3.64 -14.40 -30.26
CA VAL A 113 4.39 -13.97 -29.07
C VAL A 113 4.29 -15.00 -27.94
N LEU A 114 3.07 -15.41 -27.58
CA LEU A 114 2.83 -16.29 -26.43
C LEU A 114 3.58 -17.64 -26.53
N PRO A 115 3.62 -18.35 -27.68
CA PRO A 115 4.36 -19.61 -27.78
C PRO A 115 5.87 -19.42 -27.60
N ARG A 116 6.41 -18.26 -27.99
CA ARG A 116 7.83 -17.92 -27.81
C ARG A 116 8.14 -17.65 -26.34
N LEU A 117 7.27 -16.90 -25.66
CA LEU A 117 7.39 -16.68 -24.21
C LEU A 117 7.26 -17.99 -23.43
N GLN A 118 6.31 -18.87 -23.81
CA GLN A 118 6.17 -20.21 -23.21
C GLN A 118 7.47 -21.01 -23.31
N LYS A 119 8.06 -21.08 -24.51
CA LYS A 119 9.32 -21.78 -24.73
C LYS A 119 10.48 -21.21 -23.90
N GLU A 120 10.61 -19.89 -23.80
CA GLU A 120 11.65 -19.28 -22.98
C GLU A 120 11.42 -19.51 -21.48
N VAL A 121 10.16 -19.48 -21.01
CA VAL A 121 9.83 -19.82 -19.62
C VAL A 121 10.15 -21.28 -19.30
N GLU A 122 9.89 -22.20 -20.23
CA GLU A 122 10.24 -23.62 -20.10
C GLU A 122 11.75 -23.84 -20.04
N ALA A 123 12.51 -23.13 -20.88
CA ALA A 123 13.97 -23.21 -20.93
C ALA A 123 14.64 -22.50 -19.73
N TRP A 124 14.00 -21.47 -19.17
CA TRP A 124 14.54 -20.68 -18.09
C TRP A 124 14.76 -21.50 -16.81
N ASN A 125 15.89 -21.28 -16.15
CA ASN A 125 16.25 -21.90 -14.89
C ASN A 125 16.72 -20.85 -13.87
N PRO A 126 16.01 -20.69 -12.73
CA PRO A 126 16.33 -19.68 -11.71
C PRO A 126 17.72 -19.81 -11.09
N LEU A 127 18.35 -20.99 -11.14
CA LEU A 127 19.66 -21.22 -10.51
C LEU A 127 20.85 -20.92 -11.43
N THR A 128 20.65 -20.94 -12.75
CA THR A 128 21.74 -20.85 -13.73
C THR A 128 21.63 -19.64 -14.64
N ASP A 129 20.43 -19.15 -14.91
CA ASP A 129 20.23 -17.97 -15.74
C ASP A 129 20.62 -16.69 -14.98
N THR A 130 21.32 -15.79 -15.68
CA THR A 130 21.74 -14.49 -15.15
C THR A 130 20.62 -13.45 -15.20
N LEU A 131 19.65 -13.62 -16.10
CA LEU A 131 18.53 -12.71 -16.27
C LEU A 131 17.32 -13.23 -15.49
N PRO A 132 16.79 -12.46 -14.52
CA PRO A 132 15.61 -12.87 -13.79
C PRO A 132 14.39 -12.81 -14.71
N VAL A 133 13.51 -13.80 -14.61
CA VAL A 133 12.33 -13.98 -15.49
C VAL A 133 11.43 -12.74 -15.57
N HIS A 134 11.27 -11.99 -14.47
CA HIS A 134 10.43 -10.80 -14.45
C HIS A 134 10.95 -9.70 -15.40
N SER A 135 12.26 -9.62 -15.64
CA SER A 135 12.89 -8.54 -16.40
C SER A 135 12.47 -8.50 -17.87
N TRP A 136 12.13 -9.65 -18.43
CA TRP A 136 11.69 -9.77 -19.82
C TRP A 136 10.22 -10.18 -19.96
N LEU A 137 9.58 -10.64 -18.88
CA LEU A 137 8.16 -11.01 -18.90
C LEU A 137 7.22 -9.87 -18.45
N HIS A 138 7.56 -9.11 -17.41
CA HIS A 138 6.70 -8.04 -16.90
C HIS A 138 6.39 -6.92 -17.90
N PRO A 139 7.31 -6.55 -18.82
CA PRO A 139 7.01 -5.55 -19.85
C PRO A 139 5.82 -5.93 -20.76
N TRP A 140 5.45 -7.21 -20.82
CA TRP A 140 4.28 -7.69 -21.56
C TRP A 140 2.96 -7.54 -20.80
N LEU A 141 2.98 -7.25 -19.48
CA LEU A 141 1.77 -7.15 -18.66
C LEU A 141 0.75 -6.14 -19.19
N PRO A 142 1.14 -4.92 -19.64
CA PRO A 142 0.18 -3.94 -20.16
C PRO A 142 -0.54 -4.41 -21.43
N LEU A 143 0.15 -5.16 -22.30
CA LEU A 143 -0.38 -5.64 -23.57
C LEU A 143 -1.17 -6.96 -23.44
N MET A 144 -0.70 -7.87 -22.59
CA MET A 144 -1.21 -9.25 -22.56
C MET A 144 -2.05 -9.57 -21.32
N SER A 145 -1.83 -8.88 -20.19
CA SER A 145 -2.54 -9.09 -18.91
C SER A 145 -2.89 -10.57 -18.60
N SER A 146 -4.17 -10.96 -18.73
CA SER A 146 -4.68 -12.30 -18.45
C SER A 146 -4.10 -13.39 -19.37
N ARG A 147 -3.64 -13.04 -20.57
CA ARG A 147 -3.05 -14.00 -21.52
C ARG A 147 -1.71 -14.58 -21.03
N LEU A 148 -1.06 -13.94 -20.05
CA LEU A 148 0.18 -14.43 -19.43
C LEU A 148 -0.06 -15.42 -18.28
N GLU A 149 -1.29 -15.56 -17.79
CA GLU A 149 -1.62 -16.45 -16.66
C GLU A 149 -1.11 -17.89 -16.80
N PRO A 150 -1.17 -18.54 -17.99
CA PRO A 150 -0.64 -19.89 -18.17
C PRO A 150 0.85 -20.02 -17.87
N LEU A 151 1.63 -18.94 -18.00
CA LEU A 151 3.08 -18.93 -17.75
C LEU A 151 3.41 -18.91 -16.26
N TYR A 152 2.49 -18.43 -15.41
CA TYR A 152 2.78 -18.22 -13.99
C TYR A 152 2.92 -19.52 -13.23
N ALA A 153 2.16 -20.56 -13.58
CA ALA A 153 2.25 -21.86 -12.89
C ALA A 153 3.62 -22.54 -13.09
N PRO A 154 4.16 -22.69 -14.32
CA PRO A 154 5.52 -23.17 -14.54
C PRO A 154 6.60 -22.37 -13.81
N ILE A 155 6.49 -21.03 -13.81
CA ILE A 155 7.45 -20.15 -13.13
C ILE A 155 7.43 -20.41 -11.63
N ARG A 156 6.25 -20.47 -11.01
CA ARG A 156 6.12 -20.79 -9.58
C ARG A 156 6.69 -22.15 -9.24
N GLN A 157 6.46 -23.17 -10.07
CA GLN A 157 7.01 -24.52 -9.83
C GLN A 157 8.55 -24.53 -9.89
N LYS A 158 9.14 -23.85 -10.87
CA LYS A 158 10.60 -23.70 -11.00
C LYS A 158 11.20 -22.94 -9.82
N LEU A 159 10.56 -21.83 -9.40
CA LEU A 159 10.98 -21.06 -8.22
C LEU A 159 10.88 -21.89 -6.94
N ALA A 160 9.77 -22.62 -6.73
CA ALA A 160 9.60 -23.51 -5.58
C ALA A 160 10.70 -24.59 -5.55
N SER A 161 10.99 -25.21 -6.69
CA SER A 161 12.07 -26.21 -6.82
C SER A 161 13.45 -25.64 -6.47
N ALA A 162 13.75 -24.42 -6.94
CA ALA A 162 14.99 -23.73 -6.61
C ALA A 162 15.12 -23.42 -5.10
N LEU A 163 13.99 -23.15 -4.43
CA LEU A 163 13.95 -22.83 -3.00
C LEU A 163 14.08 -24.05 -2.08
N VAL A 164 14.07 -25.28 -2.61
CA VAL A 164 14.19 -26.51 -1.80
C VAL A 164 15.49 -26.51 -0.98
N ASN A 165 16.60 -26.06 -1.59
CA ASN A 165 17.92 -25.98 -0.96
C ASN A 165 18.31 -24.53 -0.59
N TRP A 166 17.37 -23.60 -0.63
CA TRP A 166 17.64 -22.20 -0.30
C TRP A 166 17.86 -22.01 1.21
N HIS A 167 18.74 -21.05 1.53
CA HIS A 167 19.04 -20.64 2.90
C HIS A 167 18.72 -19.16 3.08
N PRO A 168 18.16 -18.72 4.24
CA PRO A 168 17.75 -17.33 4.48
C PRO A 168 18.82 -16.25 4.33
N SER A 169 20.10 -16.62 4.38
CA SER A 169 21.21 -15.70 4.12
C SER A 169 21.33 -15.24 2.67
N ASP A 170 20.68 -15.94 1.73
CA ASP A 170 20.70 -15.61 0.32
C ASP A 170 19.59 -14.61 -0.03
N CYS A 171 19.99 -13.35 -0.22
CA CYS A 171 19.11 -12.24 -0.57
C CYS A 171 18.53 -12.33 -1.99
N SER A 172 19.11 -13.14 -2.88
CA SER A 172 18.70 -13.20 -4.30
C SER A 172 17.28 -13.70 -4.47
N ALA A 173 16.83 -14.63 -3.61
CA ALA A 173 15.47 -15.16 -3.62
C ALA A 173 14.42 -14.06 -3.44
N LYS A 174 14.64 -13.13 -2.50
CA LYS A 174 13.73 -12.01 -2.27
C LYS A 174 13.68 -11.09 -3.49
N LEU A 175 14.83 -10.72 -4.04
CA LEU A 175 14.93 -9.85 -5.22
C LEU A 175 14.22 -10.43 -6.44
N ILE A 176 14.27 -11.75 -6.62
CA ILE A 176 13.58 -12.43 -7.72
C ILE A 176 12.06 -12.44 -7.50
N LEU A 177 11.59 -12.63 -6.26
CA LEU A 177 10.16 -12.78 -5.92
C LEU A 177 9.43 -11.44 -5.73
N GLU A 178 10.11 -10.40 -5.28
CA GLU A 178 9.50 -9.09 -4.97
C GLU A 178 8.69 -8.50 -6.13
N PRO A 179 9.18 -8.49 -7.39
CA PRO A 179 8.39 -8.00 -8.53
C PRO A 179 7.07 -8.76 -8.73
N TRP A 180 7.02 -10.04 -8.34
CA TRP A 180 5.84 -10.89 -8.52
C TRP A 180 4.72 -10.59 -7.52
N LYS A 181 4.98 -9.79 -6.48
CA LYS A 181 3.97 -9.37 -5.50
C LYS A 181 2.81 -8.61 -6.14
N ALA A 182 3.07 -7.84 -7.20
CA ALA A 182 2.04 -7.10 -7.93
C ALA A 182 1.32 -7.95 -9.00
N VAL A 183 1.91 -9.08 -9.41
CA VAL A 183 1.43 -9.91 -10.52
C VAL A 183 0.62 -11.10 -10.02
N PHE A 184 1.08 -11.75 -8.95
CA PHE A 184 0.35 -12.86 -8.34
C PHE A 184 -0.78 -12.32 -7.46
N SER A 185 -1.89 -13.06 -7.41
CA SER A 185 -2.93 -12.78 -6.43
C SER A 185 -2.40 -12.99 -5.02
N GLN A 186 -2.90 -12.20 -4.08
CA GLN A 186 -2.46 -12.23 -2.68
C GLN A 186 -2.47 -13.66 -2.11
N GLY A 187 -3.55 -14.42 -2.32
CA GLY A 187 -3.65 -15.79 -1.83
C GLY A 187 -2.63 -16.75 -2.43
N VAL A 188 -2.24 -16.58 -3.70
CA VAL A 188 -1.21 -17.41 -4.34
C VAL A 188 0.18 -17.06 -3.81
N MET A 189 0.47 -15.76 -3.64
CA MET A 189 1.73 -15.30 -3.04
C MET A 189 1.87 -15.78 -1.60
N ASP A 190 0.82 -15.64 -0.79
CA ASP A 190 0.80 -16.07 0.60
C ASP A 190 1.03 -17.58 0.71
N ALA A 191 0.30 -18.38 -0.07
CA ALA A 191 0.49 -19.83 -0.10
C ALA A 191 1.92 -20.21 -0.54
N PHE A 192 2.48 -19.48 -1.50
CA PHE A 192 3.86 -19.72 -1.96
C PHE A 192 4.88 -19.46 -0.84
N VAL A 193 4.77 -18.32 -0.16
CA VAL A 193 5.65 -17.93 0.96
C VAL A 193 5.50 -18.90 2.13
N ILE A 194 4.26 -19.25 2.49
CA ILE A 194 3.95 -20.19 3.58
C ILE A 194 4.58 -21.57 3.32
N ASN A 195 4.55 -22.06 2.08
CA ASN A 195 5.03 -23.40 1.77
C ASN A 195 6.55 -23.46 1.55
N ASN A 196 7.17 -22.42 0.98
CA ASN A 196 8.57 -22.49 0.55
C ASN A 196 9.54 -21.69 1.44
N ILE A 197 9.10 -20.55 2.00
CA ILE A 197 9.98 -19.63 2.73
C ILE A 197 9.86 -19.82 4.24
N ILE A 198 8.64 -19.82 4.77
CA ILE A 198 8.38 -19.89 6.22
C ILE A 198 9.05 -21.09 6.89
N PRO A 199 9.01 -22.33 6.35
CA PRO A 199 9.65 -23.47 6.99
C PRO A 199 11.16 -23.28 7.14
N LYS A 200 11.82 -22.68 6.15
CA LYS A 200 13.26 -22.42 6.15
C LYS A 200 13.65 -21.31 7.14
N LEU A 201 12.85 -20.25 7.20
CA LEU A 201 13.00 -19.21 8.23
C LEU A 201 12.82 -19.79 9.64
N GLY A 202 11.84 -20.68 9.81
CA GLY A 202 11.59 -21.40 11.07
C GLY A 202 12.78 -22.24 11.48
N MET A 203 13.35 -23.02 10.55
CA MET A 203 14.57 -23.81 10.81
C MET A 203 15.77 -22.92 11.18
N ALA A 204 15.96 -21.78 10.50
CA ALA A 204 17.03 -20.85 10.85
C ALA A 204 16.86 -20.26 12.25
N LEU A 205 15.63 -19.88 12.64
CA LEU A 205 15.32 -19.43 14.00
C LEU A 205 15.45 -20.55 15.05
N GLN A 206 15.14 -21.80 14.69
CA GLN A 206 15.37 -22.95 15.56
C GLN A 206 16.86 -23.29 15.74
N ALA A 207 17.71 -23.00 14.75
CA ALA A 207 19.17 -23.11 14.91
C ALA A 207 19.77 -21.89 15.63
N TYR A 208 19.07 -20.75 15.64
CA TYR A 208 19.54 -19.52 16.27
C TYR A 208 19.72 -19.67 17.78
N VAL A 209 20.91 -19.30 18.25
CA VAL A 209 21.30 -19.29 19.67
C VAL A 209 21.31 -17.86 20.16
N ILE A 210 20.47 -17.57 21.15
CA ILE A 210 20.38 -16.24 21.76
C ILE A 210 21.38 -16.19 22.90
N ASN A 211 22.50 -15.51 22.70
CA ASN A 211 23.51 -15.26 23.73
C ASN A 211 23.49 -13.78 24.13
N PRO A 212 23.16 -13.43 25.39
CA PRO A 212 23.14 -12.05 25.85
C PRO A 212 24.48 -11.32 25.77
N HIS A 213 25.60 -12.03 25.92
CA HIS A 213 26.93 -11.44 25.90
C HIS A 213 27.49 -11.27 24.47
N GLN A 214 26.97 -12.02 23.50
CA GLN A 214 27.39 -11.97 22.10
C GLN A 214 26.19 -12.21 21.17
N GLN A 215 25.47 -11.14 20.86
CA GLN A 215 24.25 -11.22 20.07
C GLN A 215 24.54 -11.07 18.57
N HIS A 216 24.23 -12.11 17.80
CA HIS A 216 24.33 -12.10 16.34
C HIS A 216 22.97 -11.85 15.71
N LEU A 217 22.77 -10.65 15.16
CA LEU A 217 21.47 -10.25 14.57
C LEU A 217 21.24 -10.75 13.14
N ASP A 218 22.17 -11.51 12.56
CA ASP A 218 22.08 -11.91 11.15
C ASP A 218 20.81 -12.73 10.86
N VAL A 219 20.52 -13.75 11.68
CA VAL A 219 19.31 -14.58 11.53
C VAL A 219 18.05 -13.75 11.73
N TRP A 220 18.08 -12.81 12.68
CA TRP A 220 16.98 -11.88 12.91
C TRP A 220 16.72 -11.02 11.66
N ASN A 221 17.78 -10.42 11.11
CA ASN A 221 17.71 -9.58 9.92
C ASN A 221 17.23 -10.38 8.70
N TRP A 222 17.64 -11.64 8.54
CA TRP A 222 17.15 -12.50 7.48
C TRP A 222 15.64 -12.72 7.57
N VAL A 223 15.09 -12.93 8.77
CA VAL A 223 13.63 -13.10 8.96
C VAL A 223 12.90 -11.78 8.75
N MET A 224 13.42 -10.68 9.30
CA MET A 224 12.80 -9.37 9.20
C MET A 224 12.80 -8.84 7.76
N ALA A 225 13.76 -9.26 6.93
CA ALA A 225 13.75 -8.95 5.51
C ALA A 225 12.51 -9.47 4.77
N TRP A 226 11.74 -10.39 5.32
CA TRP A 226 10.52 -10.93 4.69
C TRP A 226 9.20 -10.37 5.25
N VAL A 227 9.25 -9.46 6.23
CA VAL A 227 8.05 -8.84 6.86
C VAL A 227 7.07 -8.28 5.82
N ASP A 228 7.58 -7.66 4.77
CA ASP A 228 6.81 -7.01 3.71
C ASP A 228 6.23 -7.98 2.69
N MET A 229 6.75 -9.20 2.59
CA MET A 229 6.33 -10.21 1.62
C MET A 229 5.39 -11.26 2.20
N MET A 230 5.28 -11.37 3.53
CA MET A 230 4.50 -12.40 4.19
C MET A 230 3.29 -11.84 4.95
N PRO A 231 2.22 -12.63 5.14
CA PRO A 231 1.12 -12.23 6.00
C PRO A 231 1.57 -11.96 7.45
N GLU A 232 1.09 -10.88 8.04
CA GLU A 232 1.38 -10.51 9.44
C GLU A 232 1.08 -11.66 10.43
N PRO A 233 -0.04 -12.40 10.33
CA PRO A 233 -0.32 -13.52 11.24
C PRO A 233 0.72 -14.65 11.16
N CYS A 234 1.30 -14.86 9.97
CA CYS A 234 2.32 -15.87 9.75
C CYS A 234 3.66 -15.46 10.38
N MET A 235 4.05 -14.19 10.28
CA MET A 235 5.25 -13.65 10.94
C MET A 235 5.14 -13.80 12.46
N VAL A 236 4.00 -13.41 13.01
CA VAL A 236 3.64 -13.60 14.41
C VAL A 236 3.83 -15.06 14.85
N THR A 237 3.20 -15.98 14.13
CA THR A 237 3.23 -17.42 14.48
C THR A 237 4.64 -18.00 14.38
N LEU A 238 5.42 -17.53 13.40
CA LEU A 238 6.82 -17.93 13.21
C LEU A 238 7.68 -17.54 14.41
N LEU A 239 7.54 -16.31 14.90
CA LEU A 239 8.28 -15.82 16.07
C LEU A 239 7.79 -16.44 17.38
N GLU A 240 6.48 -16.61 17.56
CA GLU A 240 5.86 -17.28 18.72
C GLU A 240 6.37 -18.70 18.90
N LYS A 241 6.53 -19.45 17.81
CA LYS A 241 6.95 -20.85 17.91
C LYS A 241 8.47 -21.02 18.03
N ASN A 242 9.25 -20.20 17.32
CA ASN A 242 10.67 -20.50 17.11
C ASN A 242 11.63 -19.53 17.82
N PHE A 243 11.19 -18.30 18.12
CA PHE A 243 12.04 -17.26 18.70
C PHE A 243 11.70 -16.99 20.17
N PHE A 244 10.45 -16.63 20.48
CA PHE A 244 10.06 -16.17 21.81
C PHE A 244 10.29 -17.20 22.94
N PRO A 245 10.05 -18.52 22.78
CA PRO A 245 10.28 -19.48 23.84
C PRO A 245 11.74 -19.49 24.31
N LYS A 246 12.68 -19.43 23.37
CA LYS A 246 14.11 -19.36 23.67
C LYS A 246 14.51 -18.03 24.28
N TRP A 247 13.99 -16.93 23.72
CA TRP A 247 14.27 -15.58 24.19
C TRP A 247 13.80 -15.41 25.65
N LEU A 248 12.60 -15.87 25.97
CA LEU A 248 12.03 -15.89 27.33
C LEU A 248 12.82 -16.81 28.26
N GLN A 249 13.25 -17.98 27.78
CA GLN A 249 14.08 -18.90 28.57
C GLN A 249 15.41 -18.26 28.97
N VAL A 250 16.10 -17.62 28.01
CA VAL A 250 17.36 -16.90 28.28
C VAL A 250 17.15 -15.78 29.29
N LEU A 251 16.08 -15.00 29.13
CA LEU A 251 15.72 -13.95 30.08
C LEU A 251 15.45 -14.51 31.47
N PHE A 252 14.68 -15.60 31.58
CA PHE A 252 14.35 -16.26 32.84
C PHE A 252 15.60 -16.80 33.54
N THR A 253 16.47 -17.51 32.82
CA THR A 253 17.72 -18.05 33.34
C THR A 253 18.66 -16.94 33.81
N TRP A 254 18.77 -15.85 33.04
CA TRP A 254 19.61 -14.71 33.41
C TRP A 254 19.12 -14.02 34.68
N LEU A 255 17.80 -13.80 34.80
CA LEU A 255 17.17 -13.21 35.99
C LEU A 255 17.31 -14.09 37.24
N THR A 256 17.38 -15.41 37.08
CA THR A 256 17.41 -16.37 38.21
C THR A 256 18.82 -16.65 38.71
N HIS A 257 19.82 -16.72 37.81
CA HIS A 257 21.16 -17.21 38.18
C HIS A 257 22.26 -16.14 38.28
N SER A 258 22.13 -14.97 37.64
CA SER A 258 23.14 -13.89 37.70
C SER A 258 22.58 -12.52 37.30
N PRO A 259 21.72 -11.90 38.13
CA PRO A 259 21.03 -10.68 37.75
C PRO A 259 21.96 -9.46 37.82
N ASN A 260 22.53 -9.06 36.68
CA ASN A 260 22.94 -7.66 36.48
C ASN A 260 21.75 -6.91 35.84
N TYR A 261 20.91 -6.28 36.66
CA TYR A 261 19.70 -5.61 36.21
C TYR A 261 19.95 -4.51 35.18
N GLU A 262 21.12 -3.86 35.20
CA GLU A 262 21.47 -2.82 34.23
C GLU A 262 21.70 -3.42 32.83
N GLU A 263 22.44 -4.52 32.75
CA GLU A 263 22.68 -5.25 31.50
C GLU A 263 21.40 -5.90 30.95
N VAL A 264 20.59 -6.50 31.83
CA VAL A 264 19.29 -7.08 31.45
C VAL A 264 18.35 -6.01 30.89
N THR A 265 18.32 -4.82 31.53
CA THR A 265 17.50 -3.70 31.05
C THR A 265 17.99 -3.19 29.70
N LYS A 266 19.30 -3.01 29.51
CA LYS A 266 19.89 -2.61 28.21
C LYS A 266 19.60 -3.64 27.12
N TRP A 267 19.71 -4.93 27.43
CA TRP A 267 19.42 -6.01 26.49
C TRP A 267 17.93 -6.06 26.11
N TYR A 268 17.02 -6.02 27.09
CA TYR A 268 15.57 -6.03 26.85
C TYR A 268 15.12 -4.78 26.06
N THR A 269 15.62 -3.60 26.42
CA THR A 269 15.32 -2.35 25.69
C THR A 269 15.88 -2.38 24.26
N GLY A 270 17.03 -3.02 24.04
CA GLY A 270 17.56 -3.31 22.71
C GLY A 270 16.59 -4.12 21.86
N TRP A 271 16.08 -5.25 22.36
CA TRP A 271 15.06 -6.05 21.66
C TRP A 271 13.74 -5.31 21.46
N LYS A 272 13.37 -4.44 22.40
CA LYS A 272 12.18 -3.58 22.27
C LYS A 272 12.34 -2.55 21.15
N SER A 273 13.54 -1.99 21.00
CA SER A 273 13.84 -0.97 19.98
C SER A 273 13.74 -1.49 18.55
N ILE A 274 14.04 -2.78 18.33
CA ILE A 274 13.98 -3.42 17.00
C ILE A 274 12.60 -4.02 16.68
N GLN A 275 11.55 -3.54 17.36
CA GLN A 275 10.13 -3.89 17.16
C GLN A 275 9.77 -5.38 17.28
N ALA A 276 10.70 -6.23 17.77
CA ALA A 276 10.44 -7.64 18.04
C ALA A 276 9.23 -7.82 18.98
N LEU A 277 9.13 -6.94 19.98
CA LEU A 277 8.11 -6.96 21.01
C LEU A 277 6.76 -6.34 20.57
N ASP A 278 6.75 -5.47 19.56
CA ASP A 278 5.48 -4.94 19.01
C ASP A 278 4.75 -6.02 18.21
N ILE A 279 5.50 -6.85 17.46
CA ILE A 279 4.97 -8.04 16.80
C ILE A 279 4.49 -9.06 17.84
N MET A 280 5.21 -9.23 18.96
CA MET A 280 4.79 -10.08 20.07
C MET A 280 3.48 -9.61 20.73
N ASN A 281 3.36 -8.33 21.04
CA ASN A 281 2.15 -7.78 21.65
C ASN A 281 0.94 -7.96 20.72
N ARG A 282 1.13 -7.77 19.41
CA ARG A 282 0.10 -8.06 18.40
C ARG A 282 -0.23 -9.55 18.30
N ALA A 283 0.76 -10.43 18.46
CA ALA A 283 0.56 -11.87 18.49
C ALA A 283 -0.33 -12.33 19.65
N VAL A 284 -0.07 -11.79 20.83
CA VAL A 284 -0.83 -12.09 22.06
C VAL A 284 -2.25 -11.52 22.01
N SER A 285 -2.45 -10.40 21.32
CA SER A 285 -3.78 -9.80 21.08
C SER A 285 -4.55 -10.43 19.92
N ALA A 286 -3.91 -11.26 19.08
CA ALA A 286 -4.55 -11.89 17.93
C ALA A 286 -5.48 -13.04 18.37
N PRO A 287 -6.70 -13.18 17.82
CA PRO A 287 -7.67 -14.21 18.21
C PRO A 287 -7.20 -15.67 18.02
N GLN A 288 -6.07 -15.89 17.34
CA GLN A 288 -5.54 -17.17 16.90
C GLN A 288 -4.24 -17.62 17.62
N GLY A 289 -3.75 -16.89 18.62
CA GLY A 289 -2.57 -17.28 19.42
C GLY A 289 -2.85 -18.46 20.37
N LEU A 290 -1.79 -19.16 20.82
CA LEU A 290 -1.85 -20.39 21.63
C LEU A 290 -2.67 -20.29 22.93
N LEU A 291 -2.98 -19.09 23.41
CA LEU A 291 -3.84 -18.86 24.58
C LEU A 291 -5.35 -19.06 24.30
N GLY A 292 -5.78 -19.07 23.03
CA GLY A 292 -7.18 -19.30 22.64
C GLY A 292 -7.66 -20.76 22.74
N GLN A 293 -6.75 -21.72 22.96
CA GLN A 293 -7.05 -23.16 23.02
C GLN A 293 -7.17 -23.74 24.44
N GLN A 294 -6.99 -22.94 25.49
CA GLN A 294 -7.22 -23.39 26.87
C GLN A 294 -8.72 -23.26 27.22
N PRO A 295 -9.44 -24.34 27.57
CA PRO A 295 -10.81 -24.25 28.07
C PRO A 295 -10.79 -23.43 29.37
N GLY A 296 -11.44 -22.26 29.38
CA GLY A 296 -11.44 -21.31 30.51
C GLY A 296 -10.55 -20.06 30.34
N ALA A 297 -9.61 -20.04 29.39
CA ALA A 297 -8.83 -18.83 29.08
C ALA A 297 -9.66 -17.78 28.32
N LYS A 298 -10.64 -18.22 27.51
CA LYS A 298 -11.62 -17.33 26.86
C LYS A 298 -12.48 -16.59 27.86
N GLU A 299 -12.84 -17.25 28.96
CA GLU A 299 -13.62 -16.66 30.04
C GLU A 299 -12.74 -15.68 30.82
N SER A 300 -11.53 -16.07 31.19
CA SER A 300 -10.58 -15.19 31.90
C SER A 300 -10.20 -13.94 31.09
N MET A 301 -10.02 -14.06 29.77
CA MET A 301 -9.80 -12.92 28.87
C MET A 301 -11.06 -12.11 28.64
N ALA A 302 -12.25 -12.72 28.56
CA ALA A 302 -13.51 -12.00 28.51
C ALA A 302 -13.76 -11.23 29.82
N TYR A 303 -13.40 -11.81 30.97
CA TYR A 303 -13.43 -11.13 32.28
C TYR A 303 -12.42 -9.98 32.32
N LEU A 304 -11.16 -10.17 31.90
CA LEU A 304 -10.17 -9.08 31.87
C LEU A 304 -10.54 -7.97 30.87
N THR A 305 -11.03 -8.31 29.68
CA THR A 305 -11.49 -7.35 28.67
C THR A 305 -12.78 -6.66 29.11
N ASN A 306 -13.68 -7.36 29.79
CA ASN A 306 -14.89 -6.76 30.37
C ASN A 306 -14.58 -5.92 31.60
N VAL A 307 -13.55 -6.26 32.39
CA VAL A 307 -13.06 -5.48 33.54
C VAL A 307 -12.30 -4.25 33.07
N GLU A 308 -11.49 -4.33 32.01
CA GLU A 308 -10.87 -3.16 31.37
C GLU A 308 -11.92 -2.27 30.72
N ARG A 309 -12.91 -2.85 30.02
CA ARG A 309 -14.06 -2.11 29.47
C ARG A 309 -14.95 -1.54 30.56
N GLN A 310 -15.13 -2.22 31.69
CA GLN A 310 -15.85 -1.71 32.87
C GLN A 310 -15.03 -0.64 33.59
N GLN A 311 -13.70 -0.74 33.66
CA GLN A 311 -12.84 0.31 34.19
C GLN A 311 -12.78 1.52 33.24
N GLU A 312 -12.81 1.33 31.93
CA GLU A 312 -12.96 2.41 30.96
C GLU A 312 -14.35 3.04 31.05
N LEU A 313 -15.42 2.24 31.18
CA LEU A 313 -16.78 2.72 31.40
C LEU A 313 -16.94 3.40 32.76
N GLU A 314 -16.29 2.95 33.83
CA GLU A 314 -16.32 3.58 35.16
C GLU A 314 -15.47 4.85 35.21
N ARG A 315 -14.35 4.92 34.45
CA ARG A 315 -13.61 6.17 34.20
C ARG A 315 -14.43 7.18 33.39
N HIS A 316 -15.41 6.71 32.60
CA HIS A 316 -16.32 7.53 31.80
C HIS A 316 -17.75 7.66 32.36
N VAL A 317 -18.04 7.10 33.55
CA VAL A 317 -19.37 7.15 34.18
C VAL A 317 -19.25 7.62 35.62
N LYS A 318 -19.08 8.93 35.78
CA LYS A 318 -19.82 9.79 36.73
C LYS A 318 -19.62 11.27 36.38
N PRO A 319 -20.67 12.07 36.12
CA PRO A 319 -22.04 11.72 35.75
C PRO A 319 -22.41 12.14 34.32
N ARG A 320 -22.87 11.15 33.55
CA ARG A 320 -23.67 11.33 32.33
C ARG A 320 -25.14 11.58 32.75
N ARG A 321 -25.40 12.72 33.40
CA ARG A 321 -26.76 13.26 33.63
C ARG A 321 -27.05 14.54 32.82
N ASP A 322 -26.05 15.07 32.11
CA ASP A 322 -26.17 16.37 31.45
C ASP A 322 -26.52 16.28 29.95
N TYR A 323 -26.44 15.11 29.32
CA TYR A 323 -26.70 14.97 27.88
C TYR A 323 -28.18 15.12 27.50
N GLU A 324 -29.12 14.73 28.35
CA GLU A 324 -30.56 14.96 28.09
C GLU A 324 -30.97 16.41 28.40
N ALA A 325 -30.32 17.06 29.37
CA ALA A 325 -30.50 18.48 29.66
C ALA A 325 -29.92 19.37 28.53
N MET A 326 -28.81 18.94 27.92
CA MET A 326 -28.10 19.65 26.85
C MET A 326 -28.86 19.64 25.51
N VAL A 327 -29.60 18.57 25.20
CA VAL A 327 -30.42 18.51 23.97
C VAL A 327 -31.68 19.38 24.08
N GLN A 328 -32.21 19.60 25.29
CA GLN A 328 -33.31 20.54 25.52
C GLN A 328 -32.86 22.01 25.55
N THR A 329 -31.60 22.30 25.90
CA THR A 329 -31.05 23.67 25.84
C THR A 329 -30.69 24.10 24.41
N ILE A 330 -30.38 23.16 23.50
CA ILE A 330 -30.07 23.49 22.09
C ILE A 330 -31.30 24.02 21.33
N ARG A 331 -32.53 23.79 21.82
CA ARG A 331 -33.75 24.38 21.25
C ARG A 331 -34.15 25.73 21.87
N GLY A 332 -33.40 26.23 22.86
CA GLY A 332 -33.69 27.49 23.53
C GLY A 332 -32.49 28.43 23.54
N ALA A 333 -32.47 29.35 22.59
CA ALA A 333 -31.75 30.63 22.64
C ALA A 333 -30.21 30.60 22.52
N THR A 334 -29.74 30.99 21.32
CA THR A 334 -28.81 32.11 21.13
C THR A 334 -28.60 32.94 22.40
N SER A 335 -27.53 32.67 23.14
CA SER A 335 -27.21 33.41 24.34
C SER A 335 -25.69 33.61 24.43
N THR A 336 -25.28 34.86 24.48
CA THR A 336 -23.91 35.39 24.58
C THR A 336 -23.11 34.92 25.81
N ALA A 337 -23.69 34.08 26.67
CA ALA A 337 -23.10 33.63 27.95
C ALA A 337 -22.19 32.40 27.84
N SER A 338 -22.29 31.57 26.79
CA SER A 338 -21.42 30.39 26.64
C SER A 338 -20.00 30.73 26.18
N LEU A 339 -19.84 31.80 25.39
CA LEU A 339 -18.53 32.29 24.93
C LEU A 339 -17.72 32.96 26.06
N THR A 340 -18.39 33.54 27.06
CA THR A 340 -17.72 34.20 28.19
C THR A 340 -17.06 33.21 29.14
N SER A 341 -17.59 31.98 29.26
CA SER A 341 -17.02 30.94 30.13
C SER A 341 -15.71 30.40 29.57
N SER A 342 -15.67 30.05 28.28
CA SER A 342 -14.44 29.56 27.65
C SER A 342 -13.32 30.62 27.61
N PHE A 343 -13.68 31.90 27.47
CA PHE A 343 -12.70 32.98 27.48
C PHE A 343 -12.19 33.30 28.90
N LYS A 344 -13.03 33.15 29.93
CA LYS A 344 -12.62 33.28 31.34
C LYS A 344 -11.60 32.20 31.71
N ASP A 345 -11.82 30.95 31.29
CA ASP A 345 -10.92 29.83 31.56
C ASP A 345 -9.53 30.04 30.94
N LEU A 346 -9.47 30.69 29.76
CA LEU A 346 -8.20 31.05 29.12
C LEU A 346 -7.42 32.09 29.93
N ILE A 347 -8.11 33.09 30.50
CA ILE A 347 -7.49 34.13 31.33
C ILE A 347 -6.98 33.52 32.63
N GLU A 348 -7.74 32.61 33.23
CA GLU A 348 -7.36 31.92 34.47
C GLU A 348 -6.10 31.08 34.28
N LYS A 349 -6.04 30.27 33.21
CA LYS A 349 -4.83 29.50 32.87
C LYS A 349 -3.62 30.39 32.64
N LYS A 350 -3.80 31.53 31.96
CA LYS A 350 -2.69 32.45 31.67
C LYS A 350 -2.23 33.25 32.91
N ALA A 351 -3.14 33.53 33.82
CA ALA A 351 -2.84 34.10 35.14
C ALA A 351 -2.00 33.14 35.97
N GLU A 352 -2.36 31.86 35.99
CA GLU A 352 -1.63 30.78 36.66
C GLU A 352 -0.20 30.62 36.10
N GLU A 353 -0.06 30.59 34.77
CA GLU A 353 1.25 30.52 34.11
C GLU A 353 2.17 31.71 34.43
N SER A 354 1.58 32.89 34.70
CA SER A 354 2.33 34.12 35.02
C SER A 354 2.40 34.37 36.54
N ASN A 355 1.90 33.44 37.35
CA ASN A 355 1.81 33.50 38.81
C ASN A 355 1.06 34.74 39.35
N ILE A 356 0.03 35.21 38.62
CA ILE A 356 -0.81 36.36 38.96
C ILE A 356 -2.15 35.87 39.52
N LEU A 357 -2.57 36.45 40.66
CA LEU A 357 -3.81 36.06 41.32
C LEU A 357 -5.04 36.55 40.51
N PHE A 358 -5.87 35.62 40.05
CA PHE A 358 -7.16 35.91 39.43
C PHE A 358 -8.32 35.44 40.34
N MET A 359 -9.12 36.38 40.86
CA MET A 359 -10.23 36.03 41.77
C MET A 359 -11.46 36.93 41.59
N PRO A 360 -12.69 36.39 41.68
CA PRO A 360 -13.90 37.21 41.66
C PRO A 360 -13.99 38.08 42.92
N VAL A 361 -14.38 39.35 42.78
CA VAL A 361 -14.63 40.23 43.94
C VAL A 361 -16.11 40.12 44.31
N PRO A 362 -16.47 39.49 45.44
CA PRO A 362 -17.87 39.28 45.80
C PRO A 362 -18.59 40.62 46.04
N GLY A 363 -19.81 40.76 45.51
CA GLY A 363 -20.67 41.93 45.70
C GLY A 363 -20.39 43.12 44.77
N ARG A 364 -19.44 43.01 43.84
CA ARG A 364 -19.12 44.09 42.88
C ARG A 364 -19.43 43.67 41.43
N TYR A 365 -20.37 44.38 40.82
CA TYR A 365 -20.81 44.14 39.45
C TYR A 365 -20.71 45.44 38.65
N GLN A 366 -20.38 45.33 37.36
CA GLN A 366 -20.47 46.41 36.41
C GLN A 366 -21.28 45.98 35.20
N GLU A 367 -22.27 46.79 34.82
CA GLU A 367 -23.25 46.46 33.76
C GLU A 367 -23.86 45.05 33.89
N GLY A 368 -24.13 44.63 35.13
CA GLY A 368 -24.68 43.31 35.45
C GLY A 368 -23.66 42.15 35.39
N LYS A 369 -22.38 42.43 35.14
CA LYS A 369 -21.30 41.42 35.00
C LYS A 369 -20.34 41.49 36.17
N GLN A 370 -19.84 40.32 36.58
CA GLN A 370 -19.01 40.19 37.77
C GLN A 370 -17.60 40.76 37.54
N VAL A 371 -17.15 41.62 38.46
CA VAL A 371 -15.79 42.16 38.43
C VAL A 371 -14.83 41.17 39.06
N HIS A 372 -13.75 40.86 38.34
CA HIS A 372 -12.66 40.00 38.77
C HIS A 372 -11.42 40.85 39.05
N ARG A 373 -10.62 40.43 40.02
CA ARG A 373 -9.30 40.99 40.31
C ARG A 373 -8.26 40.16 39.59
N PHE A 374 -7.38 40.82 38.85
CA PHE A 374 -6.22 40.24 38.19
C PHE A 374 -4.99 41.00 38.70
N GLY A 375 -4.26 40.41 39.65
CA GLY A 375 -3.19 41.10 40.37
C GLY A 375 -3.69 42.32 41.14
N SER A 376 -3.12 43.49 40.84
CA SER A 376 -3.52 44.80 41.39
C SER A 376 -4.68 45.47 40.64
N SER A 377 -5.05 44.95 39.47
CA SER A 377 -6.04 45.56 38.57
C SER A 377 -7.40 44.88 38.68
N LEU A 378 -8.46 45.65 38.42
CA LEU A 378 -9.84 45.15 38.40
C LEU A 378 -10.32 45.11 36.96
N LEU A 379 -10.92 43.99 36.57
CA LEU A 379 -11.44 43.78 35.22
C LEU A 379 -12.84 43.17 35.22
N TYR A 380 -13.60 43.42 34.17
CA TYR A 380 -14.78 42.63 33.85
C TYR A 380 -14.72 42.18 32.39
N LEU A 381 -15.44 41.08 32.11
CA LEU A 381 -15.46 40.47 30.79
C LEU A 381 -16.79 40.77 30.14
N ASP A 382 -16.77 41.27 28.91
CA ASP A 382 -17.95 41.43 28.10
C ASP A 382 -17.73 40.90 26.68
N ARG A 383 -18.53 39.92 26.27
CA ARG A 383 -18.55 39.36 24.90
C ARG A 383 -17.16 39.06 24.31
N GLY A 384 -16.25 38.56 25.14
CA GLY A 384 -14.88 38.19 24.72
C GLY A 384 -13.86 39.35 24.71
N VAL A 385 -14.20 40.51 25.26
CA VAL A 385 -13.30 41.66 25.44
C VAL A 385 -13.08 41.92 26.93
N ILE A 386 -11.82 42.20 27.31
CA ILE A 386 -11.43 42.50 28.68
C ILE A 386 -11.50 44.01 28.91
N PHE A 387 -12.25 44.45 29.91
CA PHE A 387 -12.30 45.84 30.32
C PHE A 387 -11.61 46.01 31.67
N VAL A 388 -10.59 46.88 31.73
CA VAL A 388 -9.79 47.11 32.94
C VAL A 388 -10.13 48.49 33.52
N PHE A 389 -10.21 48.59 34.85
CA PHE A 389 -10.52 49.84 35.54
C PHE A 389 -9.27 50.70 35.73
N ASN A 390 -9.18 51.81 35.00
CA ASN A 390 -8.09 52.77 35.12
C ASN A 390 -8.52 53.98 35.97
N GLN A 391 -8.72 53.75 37.28
CA GLN A 391 -9.07 54.70 38.37
C GLN A 391 -10.32 55.60 38.21
N LYS A 392 -10.76 55.92 36.99
CA LYS A 392 -11.92 56.76 36.67
C LYS A 392 -12.83 56.13 35.60
N THR A 393 -12.31 55.32 34.68
CA THR A 393 -13.07 54.72 33.59
C THR A 393 -12.64 53.28 33.28
N TRP A 394 -13.51 52.51 32.62
CA TRP A 394 -13.25 51.15 32.16
C TRP A 394 -12.81 51.18 30.70
N VAL A 395 -11.63 50.63 30.40
CA VAL A 395 -11.02 50.70 29.06
C VAL A 395 -10.83 49.29 28.50
N PRO A 396 -11.25 49.02 27.23
CA PRO A 396 -11.02 47.73 26.60
C PRO A 396 -9.52 47.53 26.38
N THR A 397 -8.97 46.43 26.89
CA THR A 397 -7.53 46.15 26.87
C THR A 397 -7.29 44.72 26.38
N SER A 398 -6.20 44.50 25.65
CA SER A 398 -5.81 43.16 25.19
C SER A 398 -5.26 42.30 26.35
N LEU A 399 -5.35 40.97 26.24
CA LEU A 399 -4.81 40.06 27.25
C LEU A 399 -3.29 40.21 27.45
N GLN A 400 -2.54 40.53 26.39
CA GLN A 400 -1.10 40.74 26.49
C GLN A 400 -0.76 42.03 27.25
N SER A 401 -1.44 43.12 26.94
CA SER A 401 -1.25 44.40 27.66
C SER A 401 -1.72 44.33 29.12
N LEU A 402 -2.68 43.45 29.44
CA LEU A 402 -3.10 43.17 30.82
C LEU A 402 -2.00 42.46 31.62
N LEU A 403 -1.27 41.52 30.99
CA LEU A 403 -0.15 40.82 31.63
C LEU A 403 1.02 41.76 31.87
N ASP A 404 1.35 42.62 30.89
CA ASP A 404 2.45 43.59 30.98
C ASP A 404 2.22 44.69 32.03
N THR A 405 0.96 44.92 32.42
CA THR A 405 0.60 45.91 33.46
C THR A 405 0.40 45.29 34.85
N ALA A 406 0.40 43.96 34.95
CA ALA A 406 0.13 43.21 36.19
C ALA A 406 1.32 42.37 36.69
N GLY A 407 2.31 42.09 35.82
CA GLY A 407 3.66 41.65 36.22
C GLY A 407 4.54 42.83 36.57
#